data_AF-L7J3P6-F1
#
_entry.id   AF-L7J3P6-F1
#
_cell.length_a   1.000
_cell.length_b   1.000
_cell.length_c   1.000
_cell.angle_alpha   90.00
_cell.angle_beta   90.00
_cell.angle_gamma   90.00
#
_symmetry.space_group_name_H-M   'P 1'
#
loop_
_entity.id
_entity.type
_entity.pdbx_description
1 polymer ?
#
loop_
_entity_poly.entity_id
_entity_poly.type
_entity_poly.pdbx_seq_one_letter_code
_entity_poly.pdbx_strand_id
1 'polypeptide(L)'
;MSLRSILGDSNRVKKKQGPSSSRPSTISTSSSSPWPTNLQRRKPSSSGNLSEKQPTPSRHYDHDQDDDQDILNHPLDDHGLVAALTTDMRLRDVPQAVRHARENMFAPLPTRGTSSALRMTLASRRECIPPVVSAAHVQALLTATPTAVERETVELVRAGVLRRVDVPTRGVAGEVLVLAADYEALVGRAQGLDDGTREAYAAMLRDRPGAATVVAGPDSGLGVAQVEKLFRAGFLTSAVQGRAAADGIFSRPEDRTTLLSLATVARAPSGTVGAVGGQGGAREHATGRGGAGSPWPAGGGTGTTEYRIAVPGAGAFLKLVTAALEHFKTLLARLPHREAPEYLLKEKWEGGTAKGSGVQEAARLARGEKVGTLPGRTRRWRDFMGLQFEWILAEAVGAGMVEVFETGSVGRGVRLLVS
;
A
#
# COMPACT_ATOMS: atom_id res chain seq x y z
N MET A 1 -64.74 -13.73 -33.08
CA MET A 1 -64.94 -13.02 -34.36
C MET A 1 -64.62 -11.55 -34.17
N SER A 2 -64.19 -10.91 -35.24
CA SER A 2 -63.39 -9.69 -35.25
C SER A 2 -64.21 -8.42 -35.52
N LEU A 3 -63.56 -7.28 -35.26
CA LEU A 3 -63.53 -6.07 -36.09
C LEU A 3 -64.69 -5.04 -36.04
N ARG A 4 -64.24 -3.81 -35.72
CA ARG A 4 -64.62 -2.51 -36.32
C ARG A 4 -65.87 -1.83 -35.78
N SER A 5 -65.74 -0.79 -34.96
CA SER A 5 -65.32 0.59 -35.30
C SER A 5 -66.28 1.27 -36.29
N ILE A 6 -67.26 2.01 -35.80
CA ILE A 6 -67.95 3.05 -36.58
C ILE A 6 -68.32 4.22 -35.67
N LEU A 7 -67.45 5.25 -35.73
CA LEU A 7 -67.73 6.70 -35.66
C LEU A 7 -68.18 7.30 -34.31
N GLY A 8 -67.64 8.45 -33.85
CA GLY A 8 -67.07 9.53 -34.63
C GLY A 8 -66.00 10.37 -33.92
N ASP A 9 -65.10 10.87 -34.76
CA ASP A 9 -64.15 11.95 -34.52
C ASP A 9 -64.86 13.32 -34.45
N SER A 10 -64.32 14.26 -33.66
CA SER A 10 -63.84 15.53 -34.23
C SER A 10 -63.07 16.42 -33.22
N ASN A 11 -61.96 16.96 -33.75
CA ASN A 11 -61.22 18.18 -33.37
C ASN A 11 -60.20 18.22 -32.21
N ARG A 12 -58.98 17.71 -32.49
CA ARG A 12 -57.70 18.45 -32.77
C ARG A 12 -57.50 19.84 -32.09
N VAL A 13 -56.33 20.33 -31.61
CA VAL A 13 -54.85 20.08 -31.72
C VAL A 13 -54.19 20.89 -30.54
N LYS A 14 -52.95 20.71 -30.01
CA LYS A 14 -51.62 20.91 -30.63
C LYS A 14 -50.49 20.29 -29.76
N LYS A 15 -49.50 19.77 -30.49
CA LYS A 15 -48.37 18.90 -30.11
C LYS A 15 -47.10 19.71 -29.83
N LYS A 16 -46.24 19.26 -28.90
CA LYS A 16 -44.79 19.54 -28.98
C LYS A 16 -44.06 18.31 -29.52
N GLN A 17 -43.24 18.55 -30.53
CA GLN A 17 -42.47 17.57 -31.30
C GLN A 17 -41.25 17.10 -30.52
N GLY A 18 -40.98 15.80 -30.57
CA GLY A 18 -39.64 15.25 -30.40
C GLY A 18 -39.12 14.74 -31.75
N PRO A 19 -37.81 14.80 -32.03
CA PRO A 19 -37.17 14.01 -33.08
C PRO A 19 -36.65 12.70 -32.46
N SER A 20 -37.21 11.54 -32.83
CA SER A 20 -36.87 10.67 -33.98
C SER A 20 -35.72 9.69 -33.69
N SER A 21 -36.09 8.42 -33.67
CA SER A 21 -35.23 7.23 -33.50
C SER A 21 -34.43 6.86 -34.75
N SER A 22 -33.24 6.29 -34.56
CA SER A 22 -32.71 5.22 -35.42
C SER A 22 -31.93 4.18 -34.58
N ARG A 23 -31.93 2.96 -35.09
CA ARG A 23 -31.77 1.64 -34.44
C ARG A 23 -30.27 1.18 -34.34
N PRO A 24 -29.93 -0.03 -33.84
CA PRO A 24 -28.95 -0.22 -32.78
C PRO A 24 -27.64 -0.90 -33.23
N SER A 25 -26.61 -0.86 -32.37
CA SER A 25 -25.52 -1.85 -32.41
C SER A 25 -24.81 -1.97 -31.06
N THR A 26 -24.80 -3.22 -30.59
CA THR A 26 -23.75 -3.91 -29.80
C THR A 26 -23.30 -3.36 -28.44
N ILE A 27 -23.52 -4.22 -27.46
CA ILE A 27 -23.09 -4.22 -26.07
C ILE A 27 -21.56 -4.28 -25.97
N SER A 28 -20.96 -3.40 -25.17
CA SER A 28 -19.70 -3.66 -24.48
C SER A 28 -19.74 -3.02 -23.10
N THR A 29 -19.77 -3.87 -22.08
CA THR A 29 -19.62 -3.55 -20.67
C THR A 29 -18.19 -3.09 -20.39
N SER A 30 -18.01 -1.81 -20.02
CA SER A 30 -16.79 -1.32 -19.39
C SER A 30 -17.12 -0.73 -18.03
N SER A 31 -16.67 -1.43 -16.99
CA SER A 31 -16.64 -0.99 -15.60
C SER A 31 -15.89 0.34 -15.47
N SER A 32 -16.56 1.34 -14.92
CA SER A 32 -16.02 2.66 -14.60
C SER A 32 -14.93 2.56 -13.54
N SER A 33 -13.71 2.93 -13.92
CA SER A 33 -12.63 3.33 -13.02
C SER A 33 -12.97 4.71 -12.42
N PRO A 34 -12.78 4.94 -11.10
CA PRO A 34 -13.03 6.24 -10.48
C PRO A 34 -11.73 7.03 -10.38
N TRP A 35 -11.33 7.79 -11.41
CA TRP A 35 -10.41 8.94 -11.22
C TRP A 35 -10.70 10.11 -12.17
N PRO A 36 -10.52 11.36 -11.69
CA PRO A 36 -11.11 12.54 -12.29
C PRO A 36 -10.30 13.02 -13.51
N THR A 37 -10.94 13.01 -14.67
CA THR A 37 -10.50 13.77 -15.86
C THR A 37 -10.90 15.23 -15.68
N ASN A 38 -10.21 15.97 -14.81
CA ASN A 38 -10.36 17.42 -14.68
C ASN A 38 -9.20 18.13 -15.38
N LEU A 39 -9.23 18.09 -16.72
CA LEU A 39 -8.40 18.98 -17.55
C LEU A 39 -9.01 20.38 -17.52
N GLN A 40 -8.71 21.16 -16.48
CA GLN A 40 -8.93 22.61 -16.53
C GLN A 40 -7.86 23.26 -17.41
N ARG A 41 -8.12 23.29 -18.72
CA ARG A 41 -7.38 24.13 -19.67
C ARG A 41 -7.63 25.61 -19.32
N ARG A 42 -6.68 26.27 -18.62
CA ARG A 42 -6.64 27.74 -18.53
C ARG A 42 -5.82 28.32 -19.69
N LYS A 43 -6.35 29.38 -20.29
CA LYS A 43 -5.77 30.11 -21.44
C LYS A 43 -4.50 30.87 -21.01
N PRO A 44 -3.51 31.07 -21.91
CA PRO A 44 -2.33 31.85 -21.61
C PRO A 44 -2.69 33.34 -21.53
N SER A 45 -2.42 33.98 -20.38
CA SER A 45 -2.51 35.43 -20.25
C SER A 45 -1.19 36.09 -20.64
N SER A 46 -1.35 37.20 -21.33
CA SER A 46 -0.40 38.05 -22.01
C SER A 46 0.77 38.58 -21.16
N SER A 47 1.91 38.65 -21.85
CA SER A 47 3.09 39.51 -21.63
C SER A 47 2.76 40.88 -21.02
N GLY A 48 3.53 41.24 -19.98
CA GLY A 48 3.64 42.59 -19.41
C GLY A 48 5.10 42.87 -19.06
N ASN A 49 5.63 43.95 -19.62
CA ASN A 49 7.05 44.30 -19.69
C ASN A 49 7.55 45.10 -18.47
N LEU A 50 8.82 44.88 -18.11
CA LEU A 50 9.83 45.82 -17.59
C LEU A 50 9.69 46.43 -16.18
N SER A 51 10.67 46.13 -15.31
CA SER A 51 11.71 47.13 -14.98
C SER A 51 12.91 46.50 -14.26
N GLU A 52 14.05 46.65 -14.91
CA GLU A 52 15.41 46.32 -14.50
C GLU A 52 15.88 47.22 -13.33
N LYS A 53 16.41 46.61 -12.26
CA LYS A 53 17.25 47.30 -11.27
C LYS A 53 18.47 46.45 -10.93
N GLN A 54 19.63 47.02 -11.23
CA GLN A 54 20.96 46.49 -10.92
C GLN A 54 21.27 46.48 -9.40
N PRO A 55 22.29 45.71 -8.96
CA PRO A 55 22.42 45.24 -7.58
C PRO A 55 23.32 46.12 -6.71
N THR A 56 23.08 46.12 -5.40
CA THR A 56 24.02 46.60 -4.37
C THR A 56 24.44 45.46 -3.45
N PRO A 57 25.70 45.43 -2.97
CA PRO A 57 26.28 44.24 -2.37
C PRO A 57 26.02 44.10 -0.86
N SER A 58 25.92 42.84 -0.45
CA SER A 58 26.24 42.25 0.85
C SER A 58 25.57 42.81 2.11
N ARG A 59 24.55 42.10 2.58
CA ARG A 59 24.37 41.80 4.02
C ARG A 59 24.20 40.30 4.19
N HIS A 60 24.93 39.76 5.16
CA HIS A 60 24.86 38.37 5.59
C HIS A 60 23.46 38.12 6.15
N TYR A 61 22.63 37.36 5.44
CA TYR A 61 21.27 37.04 5.87
C TYR A 61 21.28 35.70 6.62
N ASP A 62 20.88 35.78 7.90
CA ASP A 62 20.46 34.68 8.76
C ASP A 62 18.94 34.49 8.50
N HIS A 63 18.56 33.94 7.35
CA HIS A 63 17.18 34.05 6.84
C HIS A 63 16.58 32.74 6.30
N ASP A 64 16.91 31.58 6.88
CA ASP A 64 16.40 30.33 6.31
C ASP A 64 15.01 29.93 6.85
N GLN A 65 14.59 30.39 8.05
CA GLN A 65 13.36 29.89 8.70
C GLN A 65 12.07 30.71 8.47
N ASP A 66 12.20 32.01 8.19
CA ASP A 66 11.04 32.86 7.87
C ASP A 66 10.59 32.61 6.42
N ASP A 67 11.54 32.41 5.51
CA ASP A 67 11.29 32.07 4.10
C ASP A 67 10.51 30.74 3.96
N ASP A 68 10.83 29.72 4.75
CA ASP A 68 10.13 28.42 4.70
C ASP A 68 8.65 28.51 5.13
N GLN A 69 8.31 29.40 6.06
CA GLN A 69 6.91 29.63 6.44
C GLN A 69 6.15 30.37 5.34
N ASP A 70 6.79 31.34 4.70
CA ASP A 70 6.22 32.06 3.56
C ASP A 70 6.02 31.14 2.35
N ILE A 71 6.96 30.22 2.08
CA ILE A 71 6.83 29.19 1.03
C ILE A 71 5.61 28.29 1.27
N LEU A 72 5.33 27.91 2.53
CA LEU A 72 4.18 27.08 2.87
C LEU A 72 2.83 27.82 2.82
N ASN A 73 2.86 29.16 2.89
CA ASN A 73 1.66 29.99 2.86
C ASN A 73 1.13 30.21 1.43
N HIS A 74 1.98 30.07 0.42
CA HIS A 74 1.62 30.20 -0.99
C HIS A 74 1.50 28.83 -1.68
N PRO A 75 0.57 28.68 -2.65
CA PRO A 75 0.54 27.50 -3.50
C PRO A 75 1.84 27.37 -4.29
N LEU A 76 2.31 26.15 -4.50
CA LEU A 76 3.48 25.88 -5.32
C LEU A 76 3.13 25.96 -6.80
N ASP A 77 4.03 26.56 -7.59
CA ASP A 77 3.90 26.54 -9.04
C ASP A 77 4.00 25.11 -9.58
N ASP A 78 3.11 24.73 -10.49
CA ASP A 78 3.04 23.38 -11.06
C ASP A 78 3.55 23.40 -12.51
N HIS A 79 4.79 22.94 -12.71
CA HIS A 79 5.43 22.83 -14.02
C HIS A 79 5.27 21.44 -14.67
N GLY A 80 4.54 20.53 -14.03
CA GLY A 80 4.27 19.19 -14.55
C GLY A 80 4.69 18.07 -13.61
N LEU A 81 4.09 16.89 -13.84
CA LEU A 81 4.30 15.71 -13.02
C LEU A 81 5.67 15.06 -13.26
N VAL A 82 6.26 14.58 -12.18
CA VAL A 82 7.50 13.80 -12.20
C VAL A 82 7.19 12.37 -12.62
N ALA A 83 7.76 11.93 -13.73
CA ALA A 83 7.48 10.61 -14.31
C ALA A 83 8.04 9.43 -13.49
N ALA A 84 9.17 9.62 -12.80
CA ALA A 84 9.74 8.63 -11.87
C ALA A 84 10.41 9.33 -10.70
N LEU A 85 10.21 8.80 -9.48
CA LEU A 85 10.77 9.40 -8.28
C LEU A 85 12.27 9.17 -8.14
N THR A 86 12.77 8.07 -8.70
CA THR A 86 14.18 7.73 -8.63
C THR A 86 14.89 8.14 -9.91
N THR A 87 15.97 8.89 -9.76
CA THR A 87 16.84 9.33 -10.86
C THR A 87 17.95 8.32 -11.18
N ASP A 88 17.95 7.16 -10.51
CA ASP A 88 18.93 6.11 -10.76
C ASP A 88 18.62 5.39 -12.08
N MET A 89 19.43 5.69 -13.09
CA MET A 89 19.36 5.11 -14.43
C MET A 89 19.55 3.58 -14.47
N ARG A 90 19.95 2.98 -13.34
CA ARG A 90 20.09 1.54 -13.17
C ARG A 90 18.78 0.84 -12.90
N LEU A 91 17.73 1.54 -12.47
CA LEU A 91 16.42 0.94 -12.22
C LEU A 91 15.64 0.87 -13.53
N ARG A 92 15.74 -0.28 -14.21
CA ARG A 92 15.06 -0.51 -15.49
C ARG A 92 14.06 -1.65 -15.45
N ASP A 93 14.31 -2.65 -14.61
CA ASP A 93 13.48 -3.85 -14.50
C ASP A 93 12.83 -3.96 -13.11
N VAL A 94 11.75 -4.73 -13.05
CA VAL A 94 11.00 -4.99 -11.81
C VAL A 94 11.88 -5.65 -10.73
N PRO A 95 12.71 -6.67 -11.02
CA PRO A 95 13.57 -7.29 -10.02
C PRO A 95 14.58 -6.31 -9.39
N GLN A 96 15.18 -5.41 -10.17
CA GLN A 96 16.07 -4.36 -9.69
C GLN A 96 15.33 -3.38 -8.79
N ALA A 97 14.13 -2.95 -9.20
CA ALA A 97 13.29 -2.07 -8.37
C ALA A 97 12.92 -2.73 -7.04
N VAL A 98 12.57 -4.02 -7.03
CA VAL A 98 12.31 -4.78 -5.79
C VAL A 98 13.55 -4.83 -4.90
N ARG A 99 14.74 -5.14 -5.44
CA ARG A 99 15.98 -5.15 -4.63
C ARG A 99 16.30 -3.77 -4.08
N HIS A 100 16.21 -2.74 -4.92
CA HIS A 100 16.47 -1.36 -4.55
C HIS A 100 15.54 -0.88 -3.43
N ALA A 101 14.23 -1.14 -3.56
CA ALA A 101 13.25 -0.80 -2.54
C ALA A 101 13.55 -1.50 -1.22
N ARG A 102 14.00 -2.75 -1.25
CA ARG A 102 14.37 -3.49 -0.03
C ARG A 102 15.63 -2.94 0.64
N GLU A 103 16.66 -2.64 -0.14
CA GLU A 103 17.95 -2.15 0.36
C GLU A 103 17.84 -0.73 0.93
N ASN A 104 16.97 0.09 0.36
CA ASN A 104 16.75 1.50 0.75
C ASN A 104 15.46 1.71 1.55
N MET A 105 14.92 0.67 2.17
CA MET A 105 13.73 0.81 3.02
C MET A 105 14.04 1.59 4.30
N PHE A 106 15.18 1.27 4.94
CA PHE A 106 15.53 1.83 6.24
C PHE A 106 16.83 2.62 6.18
N ALA A 107 16.84 3.77 6.82
CA ALA A 107 18.06 4.50 7.09
C ALA A 107 19.03 3.63 7.93
N PRO A 108 20.35 3.76 7.73
CA PRO A 108 21.34 3.15 8.59
C PRO A 108 21.06 3.45 10.07
N LEU A 109 21.29 2.47 10.94
CA LEU A 109 21.14 2.69 12.38
C LEU A 109 22.18 3.74 12.83
N PRO A 110 21.77 4.80 13.52
CA PRO A 110 22.68 5.85 13.94
C PRO A 110 23.70 5.29 14.94
N THR A 111 24.97 5.59 14.73
CA THR A 111 26.06 5.14 15.62
C THR A 111 26.14 5.96 16.90
N ARG A 112 25.63 7.21 16.87
CA ARG A 112 25.63 8.17 17.98
C ARG A 112 24.20 8.57 18.31
N GLY A 113 23.93 8.86 19.58
CA GLY A 113 22.62 9.38 20.02
C GLY A 113 21.53 8.33 20.26
N THR A 114 21.81 7.04 20.02
CA THR A 114 20.90 5.92 20.36
C THR A 114 21.59 4.87 21.21
N SER A 115 20.89 4.34 22.22
CA SER A 115 21.42 3.27 23.07
C SER A 115 21.67 1.99 22.27
N SER A 116 22.63 1.16 22.71
CA SER A 116 22.88 -0.16 22.13
C SER A 116 21.63 -1.04 22.17
N ALA A 117 20.91 -1.04 23.30
CA ALA A 117 19.65 -1.77 23.45
C ALA A 117 18.62 -1.37 22.38
N LEU A 118 18.43 -0.07 22.14
CA LEU A 118 17.50 0.39 21.10
C LEU A 118 17.95 -0.02 19.70
N ARG A 119 19.25 0.05 19.40
CA ARG A 119 19.80 -0.41 18.11
C ARG A 119 19.55 -1.91 17.89
N MET A 120 19.76 -2.74 18.91
CA MET A 120 19.48 -4.17 18.85
C MET A 120 17.99 -4.46 18.66
N THR A 121 17.11 -3.77 19.40
CA THR A 121 15.66 -3.90 19.22
C THR A 121 15.23 -3.52 17.80
N LEU A 122 15.76 -2.41 17.25
CA LEU A 122 15.44 -2.00 15.88
C LEU A 122 15.99 -2.97 14.84
N ALA A 123 17.22 -3.48 15.01
CA ALA A 123 17.79 -4.50 14.13
C ALA A 123 16.91 -5.76 14.11
N SER A 124 16.56 -6.29 15.27
CA SER A 124 15.67 -7.46 15.39
C SER A 124 14.29 -7.21 14.77
N ARG A 125 13.70 -6.03 14.98
CA ARG A 125 12.41 -5.70 14.35
C ARG A 125 12.51 -5.59 12.83
N ARG A 126 13.62 -5.07 12.28
CA ARG A 126 13.88 -5.02 10.83
C ARG A 126 14.10 -6.41 10.25
N GLU A 127 14.77 -7.32 10.97
CA GLU A 127 14.95 -8.72 10.57
C GLU A 127 13.62 -9.49 10.47
N CYS A 128 12.62 -9.13 11.29
CA CYS A 128 11.28 -9.70 11.23
C CYS A 128 10.45 -9.22 10.02
N ILE A 129 10.95 -8.25 9.24
CA ILE A 129 10.25 -7.76 8.05
C ILE A 129 10.61 -8.69 6.89
N PRO A 130 9.61 -9.32 6.25
CA PRO A 130 9.90 -10.20 5.13
C PRO A 130 10.43 -9.43 3.92
N PRO A 131 11.14 -10.10 3.01
CA PRO A 131 11.71 -9.52 1.79
C PRO A 131 10.65 -9.19 0.72
N VAL A 132 9.62 -8.44 1.09
CA VAL A 132 8.50 -8.08 0.23
C VAL A 132 8.48 -6.57 -0.04
N VAL A 133 7.90 -6.20 -1.17
CA VAL A 133 7.66 -4.80 -1.57
C VAL A 133 6.26 -4.71 -2.17
N SER A 134 5.53 -3.61 -2.02
CA SER A 134 4.22 -3.49 -2.67
C SER A 134 4.37 -3.29 -4.19
N ALA A 135 3.39 -3.74 -4.97
CA ALA A 135 3.38 -3.49 -6.41
C ALA A 135 3.33 -1.98 -6.73
N ALA A 136 2.57 -1.23 -5.93
CA ALA A 136 2.47 0.23 -5.96
C ALA A 136 3.86 0.90 -5.88
N HIS A 137 4.69 0.49 -4.91
CA HIS A 137 6.03 1.05 -4.74
C HIS A 137 6.90 0.82 -5.97
N VAL A 138 6.87 -0.39 -6.54
CA VAL A 138 7.66 -0.72 -7.74
C VAL A 138 7.26 0.15 -8.93
N GLN A 139 5.95 0.36 -9.12
CA GLN A 139 5.44 1.23 -10.19
C GLN A 139 5.92 2.68 -10.03
N ALA A 140 6.03 3.18 -8.80
CA ALA A 140 6.49 4.56 -8.54
C ALA A 140 8.00 4.77 -8.77
N LEU A 141 8.80 3.70 -8.68
CA LEU A 141 10.25 3.75 -8.91
C LEU A 141 10.62 3.69 -10.39
N LEU A 142 9.83 3.00 -11.20
CA LEU A 142 10.14 2.76 -12.61
C LEU A 142 9.62 3.91 -13.49
N THR A 143 10.42 4.28 -14.50
CA THR A 143 10.03 5.28 -15.52
C THR A 143 9.02 4.76 -16.54
N ALA A 144 8.81 3.43 -16.57
CA ALA A 144 7.86 2.80 -17.45
C ALA A 144 6.41 3.08 -17.02
N THR A 145 5.48 3.09 -17.97
CA THR A 145 4.05 3.24 -17.64
C THR A 145 3.58 2.13 -16.70
N PRO A 146 2.62 2.36 -15.79
CA PRO A 146 2.12 1.34 -14.88
C PRO A 146 1.67 0.05 -15.60
N THR A 147 1.06 0.19 -16.77
CA THR A 147 0.62 -0.96 -17.59
C THR A 147 1.78 -1.80 -18.13
N ALA A 148 2.93 -1.19 -18.40
CA ALA A 148 4.14 -1.91 -18.83
C ALA A 148 4.75 -2.67 -17.64
N VAL A 149 4.82 -2.02 -16.47
CA VAL A 149 5.30 -2.65 -15.23
C VAL A 149 4.45 -3.85 -14.84
N GLU A 150 3.12 -3.76 -14.94
CA GLU A 150 2.22 -4.88 -14.68
C GLU A 150 2.42 -6.04 -15.67
N ARG A 151 2.60 -5.74 -16.97
CA ARG A 151 2.88 -6.78 -17.97
C ARG A 151 4.19 -7.51 -17.68
N GLU A 152 5.26 -6.76 -17.39
CA GLU A 152 6.55 -7.32 -17.01
C GLU A 152 6.43 -8.16 -15.73
N THR A 153 5.70 -7.67 -14.73
CA THR A 153 5.45 -8.40 -13.48
C THR A 153 4.77 -9.74 -13.74
N VAL A 154 3.75 -9.79 -14.59
CA VAL A 154 3.06 -11.03 -14.96
C VAL A 154 3.99 -11.99 -15.71
N GLU A 155 4.84 -11.49 -16.61
CA GLU A 155 5.83 -12.30 -17.33
C GLU A 155 6.87 -12.90 -16.37
N LEU A 156 7.38 -12.12 -15.42
CA LEU A 156 8.33 -12.57 -14.41
C LEU A 156 7.72 -13.56 -13.42
N VAL A 157 6.44 -13.41 -13.09
CA VAL A 157 5.70 -14.39 -12.29
C VAL A 157 5.53 -15.70 -13.06
N ARG A 158 5.20 -15.65 -14.36
CA ARG A 158 5.12 -16.85 -15.21
C ARG A 158 6.48 -17.53 -15.38
N ALA A 159 7.55 -16.76 -15.49
CA ALA A 159 8.92 -17.26 -15.59
C ALA A 159 9.48 -17.79 -14.25
N GLY A 160 8.77 -17.61 -13.14
CA GLY A 160 9.22 -18.06 -11.82
C GLY A 160 10.34 -17.22 -11.21
N VAL A 161 10.57 -16.01 -11.71
CA VAL A 161 11.56 -15.06 -11.15
C VAL A 161 10.96 -14.31 -9.96
N LEU A 162 9.66 -14.00 -10.05
CA LEU A 162 8.92 -13.22 -9.06
C LEU A 162 7.72 -14.02 -8.55
N ARG A 163 7.30 -13.75 -7.32
CA ARG A 163 6.03 -14.23 -6.77
C ARG A 163 5.19 -13.04 -6.35
N ARG A 164 3.93 -13.05 -6.80
CA ARG A 164 2.88 -12.12 -6.39
C ARG A 164 2.04 -12.77 -5.30
N VAL A 165 1.87 -12.07 -4.18
CA VAL A 165 1.07 -12.53 -3.05
C VAL A 165 0.04 -11.45 -2.73
N ASP A 166 -1.23 -11.71 -3.00
CA ASP A 166 -2.27 -10.76 -2.55
C ASP A 166 -2.68 -11.07 -1.11
N VAL A 167 -2.73 -10.02 -0.30
CA VAL A 167 -3.19 -10.01 1.08
C VAL A 167 -4.60 -9.40 1.09
N PRO A 168 -5.65 -10.23 1.20
CA PRO A 168 -7.02 -9.74 1.27
C PRO A 168 -7.18 -8.81 2.48
N THR A 169 -8.06 -7.80 2.37
CA THR A 169 -8.41 -6.76 3.38
C THR A 169 -7.57 -5.47 3.44
N ARG A 170 -6.54 -5.29 2.61
CA ARG A 170 -5.61 -4.14 2.71
C ARG A 170 -5.70 -3.08 1.60
N GLY A 171 -6.69 -3.17 0.71
CA GLY A 171 -6.91 -2.17 -0.34
C GLY A 171 -5.72 -2.06 -1.30
N VAL A 172 -5.32 -0.84 -1.66
CA VAL A 172 -4.24 -0.54 -2.63
C VAL A 172 -2.85 -1.07 -2.22
N ALA A 173 -2.59 -1.33 -0.94
CA ALA A 173 -1.36 -1.94 -0.44
C ALA A 173 -1.48 -3.48 -0.28
N GLY A 174 -2.57 -4.07 -0.78
CA GLY A 174 -2.86 -5.50 -0.59
C GLY A 174 -1.99 -6.42 -1.44
N GLU A 175 -1.34 -5.94 -2.48
CA GLU A 175 -0.50 -6.76 -3.35
C GLU A 175 0.98 -6.56 -3.03
N VAL A 176 1.65 -7.66 -2.67
CA VAL A 176 3.09 -7.66 -2.43
C VAL A 176 3.84 -8.58 -3.38
N LEU A 177 5.02 -8.13 -3.78
CA LEU A 177 5.94 -8.80 -4.66
C LEU A 177 7.15 -9.28 -3.85
N VAL A 178 7.62 -10.49 -4.15
CA VAL A 178 8.83 -11.09 -3.56
C VAL A 178 9.59 -11.84 -4.65
N LEU A 179 10.92 -11.72 -4.66
CA LEU A 179 11.75 -12.53 -5.56
C LEU A 179 11.60 -14.01 -5.21
N ALA A 180 11.47 -14.88 -6.21
CA ALA A 180 11.29 -16.31 -5.97
C ALA A 180 12.44 -16.90 -5.14
N ALA A 181 13.68 -16.50 -5.45
CA ALA A 181 14.87 -16.88 -4.69
C ALA A 181 14.83 -16.42 -3.21
N ASP A 182 14.36 -15.20 -2.95
CA ASP A 182 14.21 -14.68 -1.59
C ASP A 182 13.13 -15.46 -0.82
N TYR A 183 12.02 -15.81 -1.50
CA TYR A 183 10.94 -16.59 -0.92
C TYR A 183 11.38 -18.03 -0.59
N GLU A 184 12.11 -18.69 -1.50
CA GLU A 184 12.73 -20.00 -1.24
C GLU A 184 13.72 -19.94 -0.08
N ALA A 185 14.52 -18.88 0.01
CA ALA A 185 15.41 -18.65 1.15
C ALA A 185 14.67 -18.43 2.47
N LEU A 186 13.42 -17.93 2.46
CA LEU A 186 12.57 -17.90 3.66
C LEU A 186 12.13 -19.31 4.06
N VAL A 187 11.70 -20.13 3.08
CA VAL A 187 11.29 -21.52 3.32
C VAL A 187 12.46 -22.33 3.90
N GLY A 188 13.66 -22.17 3.34
CA GLY A 188 14.86 -22.84 3.82
C GLY A 188 15.26 -22.47 5.26
N ARG A 189 15.04 -21.21 5.66
CA ARG A 189 15.35 -20.71 7.02
C ARG A 189 14.21 -20.90 8.03
N ALA A 190 13.04 -21.35 7.59
CA ALA A 190 11.87 -21.47 8.45
C ALA A 190 12.10 -22.49 9.57
N GLN A 191 11.88 -22.06 10.81
CA GLN A 191 11.87 -22.94 11.97
C GLN A 191 10.57 -23.75 12.00
N GLY A 192 10.65 -25.03 12.38
CA GLY A 192 9.48 -25.91 12.49
C GLY A 192 9.04 -26.62 11.21
N LEU A 193 9.77 -26.44 10.10
CA LEU A 193 9.64 -27.27 8.90
C LEU A 193 10.77 -28.29 8.85
N ASP A 194 10.45 -29.56 8.58
CA ASP A 194 11.42 -30.60 8.21
C ASP A 194 11.89 -30.43 6.77
N ASP A 195 13.07 -30.99 6.47
CA ASP A 195 13.71 -30.84 5.15
C ASP A 195 12.85 -31.42 4.02
N GLY A 196 12.11 -32.50 4.27
CA GLY A 196 11.16 -33.07 3.30
C GLY A 196 10.02 -32.11 2.97
N THR A 197 9.46 -31.43 3.97
CA THR A 197 8.41 -30.40 3.76
C THR A 197 8.97 -29.17 3.04
N ARG A 198 10.20 -28.73 3.36
CA ARG A 198 10.85 -27.61 2.68
C ARG A 198 11.07 -27.91 1.20
N GLU A 199 11.64 -29.08 0.87
CA GLU A 199 11.92 -29.47 -0.51
C GLU A 199 10.63 -29.67 -1.31
N ALA A 200 9.63 -30.35 -0.73
CA ALA A 200 8.34 -30.55 -1.39
C ALA A 200 7.64 -29.21 -1.69
N TYR A 201 7.68 -28.27 -0.74
CA TYR A 201 7.09 -26.94 -0.95
C TYR A 201 7.89 -26.15 -2.01
N ALA A 202 9.22 -26.11 -1.93
CA ALA A 202 10.06 -25.44 -2.92
C ALA A 202 9.89 -26.04 -4.33
N ALA A 203 9.78 -27.37 -4.46
CA ALA A 203 9.49 -28.03 -5.72
C ALA A 203 8.11 -27.62 -6.27
N MET A 204 7.08 -27.60 -5.43
CA MET A 204 5.74 -27.14 -5.83
C MET A 204 5.77 -25.68 -6.30
N LEU A 205 6.53 -24.82 -5.61
CA LEU A 205 6.66 -23.41 -5.99
C LEU A 205 7.40 -23.23 -7.33
N ARG A 206 8.38 -24.07 -7.65
CA ARG A 206 9.08 -24.04 -8.95
C ARG A 206 8.21 -24.59 -10.08
N ASP A 207 7.46 -25.65 -9.83
CA ASP A 207 6.54 -26.26 -10.78
C ASP A 207 5.33 -25.36 -11.09
N ARG A 208 4.85 -24.61 -10.08
CA ARG A 208 3.71 -23.70 -10.19
C ARG A 208 4.09 -22.28 -9.75
N PRO A 209 4.84 -21.52 -10.56
CA PRO A 209 5.37 -20.22 -10.15
C PRO A 209 4.28 -19.16 -9.94
N GLY A 210 3.20 -19.20 -10.74
CA GLY A 210 2.05 -18.30 -10.63
C GLY A 210 0.93 -18.77 -9.68
N ALA A 211 1.11 -19.88 -8.95
CA ALA A 211 0.08 -20.34 -8.02
C ALA A 211 -0.10 -19.33 -6.87
N ALA A 212 -1.34 -18.91 -6.63
CA ALA A 212 -1.73 -18.12 -5.46
C ALA A 212 -2.37 -18.98 -4.36
N THR A 213 -2.82 -20.19 -4.71
CA THR A 213 -3.47 -21.13 -3.80
C THR A 213 -2.90 -22.54 -3.93
N VAL A 214 -3.08 -23.32 -2.88
CA VAL A 214 -2.63 -24.71 -2.74
C VAL A 214 -3.80 -25.51 -2.20
N VAL A 215 -4.10 -26.64 -2.83
CA VAL A 215 -5.10 -27.58 -2.35
C VAL A 215 -4.39 -28.71 -1.59
N ALA A 216 -4.88 -29.10 -0.42
CA ALA A 216 -4.33 -30.27 0.26
C ALA A 216 -4.73 -31.56 -0.46
N GLY A 217 -3.76 -32.38 -0.89
CA GLY A 217 -4.02 -33.65 -1.56
C GLY A 217 -2.79 -34.27 -2.22
N PRO A 218 -2.85 -35.56 -2.61
CA PRO A 218 -1.74 -36.23 -3.29
C PRO A 218 -1.38 -35.57 -4.63
N ASP A 219 -2.37 -34.99 -5.32
CA ASP A 219 -2.20 -34.37 -6.65
C ASP A 219 -1.51 -33.00 -6.60
N SER A 220 -1.42 -32.36 -5.43
CA SER A 220 -0.75 -31.06 -5.25
C SER A 220 0.73 -31.16 -4.89
N GLY A 221 1.25 -32.39 -4.73
CA GLY A 221 2.61 -32.65 -4.28
C GLY A 221 2.85 -32.38 -2.79
N LEU A 222 1.80 -32.02 -2.03
CA LEU A 222 1.88 -31.71 -0.60
C LEU A 222 0.86 -32.54 0.20
N GLY A 223 1.36 -33.37 1.11
CA GLY A 223 0.53 -34.13 2.03
C GLY A 223 -0.15 -33.24 3.07
N VAL A 224 -1.26 -33.71 3.65
CA VAL A 224 -2.05 -32.97 4.67
C VAL A 224 -1.19 -32.53 5.86
N ALA A 225 -0.28 -33.39 6.33
CA ALA A 225 0.63 -33.07 7.42
C ALA A 225 1.65 -31.97 7.05
N GLN A 226 2.10 -31.93 5.80
CA GLN A 226 3.01 -30.90 5.29
C GLN A 226 2.28 -29.56 5.18
N VAL A 227 1.05 -29.57 4.66
CA VAL A 227 0.18 -28.38 4.59
C VAL A 227 -0.07 -27.80 5.99
N GLU A 228 -0.34 -28.65 6.98
CA GLU A 228 -0.53 -28.19 8.36
C GLU A 228 0.74 -27.51 8.94
N LYS A 229 1.92 -28.08 8.68
CA LYS A 229 3.20 -27.48 9.09
C LYS A 229 3.43 -26.13 8.42
N LEU A 230 3.19 -26.04 7.10
CA LEU A 230 3.30 -24.80 6.34
C LEU A 230 2.31 -23.72 6.81
N PHE A 231 1.09 -24.12 7.16
CA PHE A 231 0.09 -23.25 7.76
C PHE A 231 0.55 -22.69 9.11
N ARG A 232 1.05 -23.55 10.01
CA ARG A 232 1.59 -23.12 11.32
C ARG A 232 2.82 -22.21 11.18
N ALA A 233 3.66 -22.47 10.18
CA ALA A 233 4.83 -21.65 9.85
C ALA A 233 4.46 -20.32 9.15
N GLY A 234 3.19 -20.11 8.78
CA GLY A 234 2.68 -18.87 8.20
C GLY A 234 2.88 -18.73 6.69
N PHE A 235 3.27 -19.79 5.99
CA PHE A 235 3.39 -19.82 4.52
C PHE A 235 2.04 -20.05 3.83
N LEU A 236 1.04 -20.53 4.58
CA LEU A 236 -0.32 -20.73 4.10
C LEU A 236 -1.33 -20.06 5.01
N THR A 237 -2.40 -19.55 4.43
CA THR A 237 -3.57 -18.99 5.12
C THR A 237 -4.85 -19.65 4.59
N SER A 238 -5.95 -19.58 5.34
CA SER A 238 -7.21 -20.17 4.89
C SER A 238 -7.80 -19.37 3.72
N ALA A 239 -8.20 -20.03 2.63
CA ALA A 239 -8.76 -19.34 1.45
C ALA A 239 -10.20 -18.83 1.65
N VAL A 240 -10.91 -19.30 2.69
CA VAL A 240 -12.36 -19.08 2.90
C VAL A 240 -12.74 -17.60 3.08
N GLN A 241 -11.81 -16.71 3.39
CA GLN A 241 -12.12 -15.32 3.77
C GLN A 241 -12.12 -14.31 2.60
N GLY A 242 -11.65 -14.68 1.41
CA GLY A 242 -11.41 -13.70 0.33
C GLY A 242 -12.61 -13.41 -0.58
N ARG A 243 -13.46 -14.41 -0.86
CA ARG A 243 -14.49 -14.29 -1.92
C ARG A 243 -15.93 -14.26 -1.39
N ALA A 244 -16.18 -14.81 -0.21
CA ALA A 244 -17.53 -14.87 0.38
C ALA A 244 -17.82 -13.76 1.41
N ALA A 245 -16.80 -13.20 2.07
CA ALA A 245 -16.99 -12.20 3.13
C ALA A 245 -16.98 -10.73 2.64
N ALA A 246 -16.41 -10.46 1.45
CA ALA A 246 -16.23 -9.10 0.95
C ALA A 246 -17.33 -8.64 -0.03
N ASP A 247 -17.99 -9.57 -0.74
CA ASP A 247 -18.87 -9.24 -1.88
C ASP A 247 -20.38 -9.50 -1.64
N GLY A 248 -20.74 -9.94 -0.44
CA GLY A 248 -22.13 -10.08 -0.05
C GLY A 248 -22.70 -8.76 0.47
N ILE A 249 -23.63 -8.15 -0.26
CA ILE A 249 -24.49 -7.05 0.24
C ILE A 249 -25.23 -7.45 1.54
N PHE A 250 -25.29 -8.75 1.85
CA PHE A 250 -25.91 -9.34 3.04
C PHE A 250 -24.92 -9.88 4.09
N SER A 251 -23.61 -9.66 3.95
CA SER A 251 -22.63 -10.08 4.96
C SER A 251 -22.82 -9.26 6.24
N ARG A 252 -23.15 -9.91 7.35
CA ARG A 252 -23.37 -9.22 8.61
C ARG A 252 -22.04 -8.72 9.18
N PRO A 253 -22.01 -7.66 10.01
CA PRO A 253 -20.78 -7.17 10.62
C PRO A 253 -20.03 -8.25 11.40
N GLU A 254 -20.76 -9.20 12.02
CA GLU A 254 -20.20 -10.38 12.68
C GLU A 254 -19.56 -11.40 11.74
N ASP A 255 -19.78 -11.34 10.42
CA ASP A 255 -19.13 -12.23 9.44
C ASP A 255 -17.78 -11.67 8.95
N ARG A 256 -17.48 -10.39 9.25
CA ARG A 256 -16.21 -9.71 8.89
C ARG A 256 -15.07 -10.00 9.86
N THR A 257 -15.09 -11.19 10.49
CA THR A 257 -14.21 -11.47 11.63
C THR A 257 -12.73 -11.44 11.26
N THR A 258 -11.98 -10.68 12.05
CA THR A 258 -10.55 -10.91 12.29
C THR A 258 -10.37 -12.32 12.86
N LEU A 259 -9.18 -12.90 12.69
CA LEU A 259 -8.81 -14.32 12.92
C LEU A 259 -9.05 -14.90 14.34
N LEU A 260 -9.86 -14.27 15.20
CA LEU A 260 -10.17 -14.68 16.56
C LEU A 260 -11.65 -14.41 16.86
N SER A 261 -12.42 -15.45 17.20
CA SER A 261 -13.79 -15.28 17.69
C SER A 261 -13.77 -14.58 19.05
N LEU A 262 -14.26 -13.33 19.08
CA LEU A 262 -14.43 -12.53 20.30
C LEU A 262 -15.26 -13.26 21.37
N ALA A 263 -16.22 -14.11 20.97
CA ALA A 263 -17.04 -14.87 21.90
C ALA A 263 -16.27 -15.97 22.65
N THR A 264 -15.27 -16.58 21.99
CA THR A 264 -14.42 -17.60 22.60
C THR A 264 -13.40 -16.97 23.53
N VAL A 265 -12.80 -15.85 23.10
CA VAL A 265 -11.86 -15.06 23.91
C VAL A 265 -12.54 -14.47 25.14
N ALA A 266 -13.78 -13.98 25.01
CA ALA A 266 -14.52 -13.37 26.12
C ALA A 266 -14.98 -14.36 27.20
N ARG A 267 -15.07 -15.66 26.89
CA ARG A 267 -15.46 -16.70 27.85
C ARG A 267 -14.25 -17.36 28.54
N ALA A 268 -13.04 -17.14 28.04
CA ALA A 268 -11.84 -17.72 28.64
C ALA A 268 -11.42 -16.92 29.90
N PRO A 269 -11.00 -17.60 30.99
CA PRO A 269 -10.51 -16.92 32.18
C PRO A 269 -9.27 -16.08 31.83
N SER A 270 -9.24 -14.83 32.30
CA SER A 270 -8.12 -13.90 32.08
C SER A 270 -6.80 -14.52 32.56
N GLY A 271 -5.80 -14.55 31.68
CA GLY A 271 -4.49 -15.16 31.96
C GLY A 271 -4.31 -16.61 31.47
N THR A 272 -5.32 -17.21 30.82
CA THR A 272 -5.21 -18.57 30.25
C THR A 272 -4.87 -18.56 28.75
N VAL A 273 -4.31 -19.66 28.24
CA VAL A 273 -4.01 -19.82 26.79
C VAL A 273 -5.28 -19.66 25.93
N GLY A 274 -6.46 -19.98 26.48
CA GLY A 274 -7.76 -19.73 25.85
C GLY A 274 -8.09 -18.25 25.66
N ALA A 275 -7.60 -17.35 26.52
CA ALA A 275 -7.78 -15.91 26.40
C ALA A 275 -6.94 -15.30 25.25
N VAL A 276 -6.03 -16.08 24.66
CA VAL A 276 -5.20 -15.72 23.50
C VAL A 276 -5.58 -16.52 22.24
N GLY A 277 -6.68 -17.28 22.28
CA GLY A 277 -7.18 -18.09 21.16
C GLY A 277 -6.97 -19.60 21.31
N GLY A 278 -6.38 -20.10 22.39
CA GLY A 278 -6.23 -21.54 22.64
C GLY A 278 -5.14 -22.22 21.79
N GLN A 279 -4.66 -23.37 22.24
CA GLN A 279 -3.67 -24.21 21.53
C GLN A 279 -4.37 -24.96 20.37
N GLY A 280 -4.79 -24.20 19.36
CA GLY A 280 -5.62 -24.71 18.27
C GLY A 280 -6.65 -23.71 17.69
N GLY A 281 -6.67 -22.44 18.14
CA GLY A 281 -7.71 -21.46 17.81
C GLY A 281 -7.96 -21.18 16.33
N ALA A 282 -6.95 -21.39 15.48
CA ALA A 282 -7.12 -21.26 14.04
C ALA A 282 -7.86 -22.46 13.42
N ARG A 283 -7.90 -23.61 14.09
CA ARG A 283 -8.44 -24.87 13.56
C ARG A 283 -9.91 -25.08 13.93
N GLU A 284 -10.29 -24.74 15.16
CA GLU A 284 -11.67 -24.92 15.64
C GLU A 284 -12.65 -23.91 15.02
N HIS A 285 -12.18 -22.71 14.66
CA HIS A 285 -13.02 -21.72 13.95
C HIS A 285 -13.02 -21.84 12.43
N ALA A 286 -12.04 -22.53 11.83
CA ALA A 286 -12.08 -22.87 10.40
C ALA A 286 -12.98 -24.09 10.10
N THR A 287 -13.35 -24.87 11.12
CA THR A 287 -14.17 -26.10 10.99
C THR A 287 -15.41 -26.09 11.88
N GLY A 288 -15.80 -24.92 12.41
CA GLY A 288 -16.93 -24.75 13.32
C GLY A 288 -18.29 -24.98 12.65
N ARG A 289 -18.69 -26.25 12.58
CA ARG A 289 -20.09 -26.65 12.48
C ARG A 289 -20.77 -26.41 13.84
N GLY A 290 -21.68 -25.45 13.88
CA GLY A 290 -22.70 -25.30 14.94
C GLY A 290 -23.19 -23.86 15.05
N GLY A 291 -24.45 -23.50 14.88
CA GLY A 291 -25.64 -24.23 14.48
C GLY A 291 -26.85 -23.30 14.67
N ALA A 292 -27.55 -22.96 13.58
CA ALA A 292 -28.95 -22.52 13.57
C ALA A 292 -29.48 -22.56 12.13
N GLY A 293 -30.32 -23.57 11.85
CA GLY A 293 -31.24 -23.74 10.72
C GLY A 293 -30.97 -23.03 9.39
N SER A 294 -30.38 -23.74 8.43
CA SER A 294 -30.71 -23.55 7.01
C SER A 294 -30.69 -24.92 6.32
N PRO A 295 -31.80 -25.35 5.69
CA PRO A 295 -31.86 -26.63 5.00
C PRO A 295 -31.28 -26.47 3.60
N TRP A 296 -29.98 -26.71 3.45
CA TRP A 296 -29.36 -26.92 2.15
C TRP A 296 -28.84 -28.36 2.08
N PRO A 297 -28.99 -29.04 0.93
CA PRO A 297 -28.87 -30.48 0.86
C PRO A 297 -27.45 -30.92 1.15
N ALA A 298 -27.34 -31.97 1.96
CA ALA A 298 -26.12 -32.73 2.17
C ALA A 298 -25.71 -33.40 0.85
N GLY A 299 -24.96 -32.68 0.02
CA GLY A 299 -24.15 -33.26 -1.05
C GLY A 299 -22.83 -33.72 -0.45
N GLY A 300 -22.63 -35.02 -0.36
CA GLY A 300 -21.34 -35.62 -0.01
C GLY A 300 -20.31 -35.27 -1.08
N GLY A 301 -19.46 -34.30 -0.79
CA GLY A 301 -18.20 -34.07 -1.46
C GLY A 301 -17.10 -34.08 -0.41
N THR A 302 -16.09 -34.93 -0.58
CA THR A 302 -14.81 -34.84 0.13
C THR A 302 -14.21 -33.45 -0.17
N GLY A 303 -14.54 -32.46 0.65
CA GLY A 303 -14.18 -31.07 0.43
C GLY A 303 -12.67 -30.89 0.48
N THR A 304 -12.06 -30.66 -0.69
CA THR A 304 -10.68 -30.25 -0.82
C THR A 304 -10.50 -28.88 -0.19
N THR A 305 -9.83 -28.81 0.97
CA THR A 305 -9.55 -27.54 1.63
C THR A 305 -8.50 -26.77 0.82
N GLU A 306 -8.89 -25.62 0.30
CA GLU A 306 -8.00 -24.69 -0.40
C GLU A 306 -7.33 -23.73 0.60
N TYR A 307 -6.03 -23.55 0.42
CA TYR A 307 -5.19 -22.66 1.19
C TYR A 307 -4.59 -21.60 0.26
N ARG A 308 -4.39 -20.39 0.77
CA ARG A 308 -3.75 -19.29 0.05
C ARG A 308 -2.28 -19.19 0.44
N ILE A 309 -1.40 -19.04 -0.56
CA ILE A 309 0.02 -18.80 -0.33
C ILE A 309 0.18 -17.44 0.34
N ALA A 310 0.98 -17.41 1.39
CA ALA A 310 1.28 -16.22 2.18
C ALA A 310 2.79 -16.09 2.41
N VAL A 311 3.21 -14.88 2.78
CA VAL A 311 4.58 -14.63 3.25
C VAL A 311 4.54 -14.47 4.76
N PRO A 312 5.27 -15.30 5.53
CA PRO A 312 5.39 -15.11 6.97
C PRO A 312 5.86 -13.69 7.30
N GLY A 313 5.24 -13.03 8.28
CA GLY A 313 5.58 -11.66 8.65
C GLY A 313 5.02 -10.56 7.74
N ALA A 314 4.32 -10.87 6.64
CA ALA A 314 3.74 -9.85 5.74
C ALA A 314 2.80 -8.88 6.48
N GLY A 315 2.08 -9.38 7.49
CA GLY A 315 1.22 -8.54 8.33
C GLY A 315 1.99 -7.44 9.09
N ALA A 316 3.24 -7.68 9.49
CA ALA A 316 4.07 -6.68 10.17
C ALA A 316 4.55 -5.60 9.19
N PHE A 317 4.99 -6.01 7.99
CA PHE A 317 5.32 -5.10 6.89
C PHE A 317 4.13 -4.20 6.56
N LEU A 318 2.96 -4.78 6.32
CA LEU A 318 1.78 -4.00 5.95
C LEU A 318 1.35 -3.04 7.06
N LYS A 319 1.39 -3.46 8.33
CA LYS A 319 1.08 -2.57 9.46
C LYS A 319 2.04 -1.37 9.52
N LEU A 320 3.34 -1.60 9.30
CA LEU A 320 4.34 -0.54 9.26
C LEU A 320 4.03 0.45 8.14
N VAL A 321 3.85 -0.05 6.92
CA VAL A 321 3.62 0.78 5.74
C VAL A 321 2.32 1.55 5.84
N THR A 322 1.22 0.91 6.26
CA THR A 322 -0.07 1.60 6.44
C THR A 322 0.02 2.71 7.49
N ALA A 323 0.67 2.47 8.64
CA ALA A 323 0.85 3.49 9.67
C ALA A 323 1.78 4.63 9.23
N ALA A 324 2.80 4.32 8.43
CA ALA A 324 3.71 5.30 7.85
C ALA A 324 2.99 6.20 6.82
N LEU A 325 2.20 5.61 5.92
CA LEU A 325 1.38 6.34 4.93
C LEU A 325 0.34 7.23 5.61
N GLU A 326 -0.32 6.73 6.65
CA GLU A 326 -1.27 7.53 7.44
C GLU A 326 -0.56 8.74 8.08
N HIS A 327 0.62 8.54 8.67
CA HIS A 327 1.39 9.64 9.23
C HIS A 327 1.79 10.65 8.14
N PHE A 328 2.28 10.18 7.01
CA PHE A 328 2.65 11.01 5.86
C PHE A 328 1.48 11.86 5.37
N LYS A 329 0.30 11.25 5.19
CA LYS A 329 -0.96 11.94 4.88
C LYS A 329 -1.26 13.03 5.91
N THR A 330 -1.09 12.75 7.21
CA THR A 330 -1.35 13.76 8.25
C THR A 330 -0.36 14.93 8.24
N LEU A 331 0.84 14.78 7.68
CA LEU A 331 1.79 15.89 7.54
C LEU A 331 1.30 16.88 6.47
N LEU A 332 0.94 16.36 5.30
CA LEU A 332 0.41 17.17 4.19
C LEU A 332 -0.98 17.76 4.52
N ALA A 333 -1.88 16.97 5.14
CA ALA A 333 -3.24 17.42 5.44
C ALA A 333 -3.33 18.59 6.42
N ARG A 334 -2.27 18.88 7.19
CA ARG A 334 -2.18 20.02 8.09
C ARG A 334 -1.71 21.31 7.41
N LEU A 335 -1.20 21.22 6.18
CA LEU A 335 -0.75 22.37 5.41
C LEU A 335 -1.94 23.04 4.72
N PRO A 336 -1.90 24.37 4.53
CA PRO A 336 -3.03 25.13 3.99
C PRO A 336 -3.45 24.65 2.60
N HIS A 337 -2.47 24.36 1.74
CA HIS A 337 -2.68 23.92 0.35
C HIS A 337 -2.54 22.41 0.16
N ARG A 338 -2.32 21.66 1.25
CA ARG A 338 -2.03 20.21 1.22
C ARG A 338 -0.87 19.81 0.30
N GLU A 339 0.03 20.76 0.06
CA GLU A 339 1.23 20.58 -0.72
C GLU A 339 2.42 21.19 0.03
N ALA A 340 3.61 20.66 -0.22
CA ALA A 340 4.86 21.22 0.28
C ALA A 340 6.05 20.80 -0.61
N PRO A 341 7.13 21.59 -0.60
CA PRO A 341 8.41 21.16 -1.15
C PRO A 341 8.86 19.85 -0.50
N GLU A 342 9.47 18.99 -1.31
CA GLU A 342 9.95 17.68 -0.85
C GLU A 342 10.95 17.79 0.31
N TYR A 343 11.86 18.76 0.26
CA TYR A 343 12.88 18.95 1.30
C TYR A 343 12.26 19.27 2.68
N LEU A 344 11.22 20.11 2.72
CA LEU A 344 10.49 20.43 3.95
C LEU A 344 9.70 19.24 4.49
N LEU A 345 9.12 18.42 3.61
CA LEU A 345 8.45 17.20 4.03
C LEU A 345 9.42 16.17 4.59
N LYS A 346 10.61 16.05 3.98
CA LYS A 346 11.69 15.21 4.48
C LYS A 346 12.13 15.63 5.88
N GLU A 347 12.34 16.92 6.09
CA GLU A 347 12.68 17.45 7.42
C GLU A 347 11.58 17.15 8.45
N LYS A 348 10.31 17.39 8.09
CA LYS A 348 9.15 17.10 8.95
C LYS A 348 9.01 15.61 9.26
N TRP A 349 9.35 14.74 8.30
CA TRP A 349 9.33 13.28 8.45
C TRP A 349 10.43 12.77 9.39
N GLU A 350 11.66 13.23 9.19
CA GLU A 350 12.81 12.86 10.01
C GLU A 350 12.69 13.42 11.45
N GLY A 351 11.87 14.46 11.60
CA GLY A 351 11.41 15.03 12.86
C GLY A 351 12.18 16.28 13.27
N GLY A 352 12.61 17.08 12.27
CA GLY A 352 13.17 18.42 12.43
C GLY A 352 12.20 19.46 13.00
N THR A 353 10.93 19.14 13.26
CA THR A 353 10.06 20.09 13.96
C THR A 353 10.30 20.02 15.47
N ALA A 354 11.20 20.86 15.97
CA ALA A 354 11.25 21.16 17.38
C ALA A 354 9.85 21.64 17.82
N LYS A 355 9.29 20.99 18.85
CA LYS A 355 8.15 21.55 19.62
C LYS A 355 8.62 22.71 20.51
N GLY A 356 9.50 23.56 20.01
CA GLY A 356 9.98 24.77 20.65
C GLY A 356 9.90 25.88 19.62
N SER A 357 9.07 26.87 19.87
CA SER A 357 9.00 28.12 19.13
C SER A 357 10.40 28.61 18.70
N GLY A 358 10.52 29.10 17.47
CA GLY A 358 11.77 29.51 16.82
C GLY A 358 12.71 30.42 17.65
N VAL A 359 12.20 31.13 18.65
CA VAL A 359 13.01 31.91 19.60
C VAL A 359 14.00 31.06 20.41
N GLN A 360 13.61 29.86 20.85
CA GLN A 360 14.49 28.99 21.65
C GLN A 360 15.55 28.28 20.79
N GLU A 361 15.23 28.03 19.53
CA GLU A 361 16.10 27.36 18.57
C GLU A 361 17.12 28.35 17.98
N ALA A 362 16.68 29.55 17.59
CA ALA A 362 17.56 30.67 17.22
C ALA A 362 18.52 31.03 18.37
N ALA A 363 18.05 31.03 19.62
CA ALA A 363 18.90 31.26 20.77
C ALA A 363 19.92 30.12 21.02
N ARG A 364 19.61 28.88 20.63
CA ARG A 364 20.57 27.74 20.70
C ARG A 364 21.57 27.78 19.55
N LEU A 365 21.13 28.15 18.35
CA LEU A 365 21.96 28.34 17.17
C LEU A 365 22.98 29.48 17.41
N ALA A 366 22.52 30.61 17.96
CA ALA A 366 23.37 31.73 18.36
C ALA A 366 24.38 31.38 19.48
N ARG A 367 24.13 30.30 20.23
CA ARG A 367 25.07 29.74 21.23
C ARG A 367 25.99 28.64 20.67
N GLY A 368 25.89 28.31 19.39
CA GLY A 368 26.65 27.21 18.77
C GLY A 368 26.21 25.82 19.21
N GLU A 369 25.04 25.68 19.84
CA GLU A 369 24.46 24.38 20.19
C GLU A 369 23.88 23.75 18.91
N LYS A 370 24.19 22.46 18.65
CA LYS A 370 23.67 21.72 17.48
C LYS A 370 22.14 21.75 17.45
N VAL A 371 21.61 22.56 16.55
CA VAL A 371 20.20 22.64 16.17
C VAL A 371 19.92 21.57 15.12
N GLY A 372 18.74 20.96 15.19
CA GLY A 372 18.39 19.73 14.49
C GLY A 372 18.40 18.52 15.43
N THR A 373 17.26 17.84 15.53
CA THR A 373 17.23 16.56 16.26
C THR A 373 17.97 15.52 15.45
N LEU A 374 19.04 14.95 16.02
CA LEU A 374 19.80 13.89 15.35
C LEU A 374 18.86 12.76 14.90
N PRO A 375 19.01 12.25 13.65
CA PRO A 375 18.28 11.07 13.20
C PRO A 375 18.52 9.94 14.21
N GLY A 376 17.43 9.41 14.78
CA GLY A 376 17.47 8.49 15.93
C GLY A 376 16.83 9.00 17.21
N ARG A 377 16.71 10.31 17.40
CA ARG A 377 16.16 10.91 18.62
C ARG A 377 14.65 11.14 18.55
N THR A 378 14.09 11.26 17.36
CA THR A 378 12.67 11.57 17.16
C THR A 378 11.82 10.33 17.45
N ARG A 379 10.64 10.54 18.03
CA ARG A 379 9.71 9.45 18.35
C ARG A 379 9.26 8.71 17.08
N ARG A 380 8.97 9.47 16.01
CA ARG A 380 8.50 8.93 14.73
C ARG A 380 9.56 8.09 14.01
N TRP A 381 10.83 8.51 14.02
CA TRP A 381 11.91 7.70 13.49
C TRP A 381 11.99 6.33 14.20
N ARG A 382 11.85 6.30 15.53
CA ARG A 382 11.83 5.04 16.29
C ARG A 382 10.60 4.18 16.01
N ASP A 383 9.42 4.81 15.94
CA ASP A 383 8.14 4.12 15.69
C ASP A 383 8.16 3.40 14.32
N PHE A 384 8.71 4.05 13.30
CA PHE A 384 8.85 3.51 11.94
C PHE A 384 10.20 2.85 11.68
N MET A 385 10.98 2.55 12.72
CA MET A 385 12.27 1.86 12.62
C MET A 385 13.26 2.52 11.65
N GLY A 386 13.19 3.83 11.48
CA GLY A 386 14.01 4.60 10.56
C GLY A 386 13.65 4.44 9.08
N LEU A 387 12.37 4.17 8.77
CA LEU A 387 11.87 4.15 7.40
C LEU A 387 12.26 5.45 6.66
N GLN A 388 12.87 5.32 5.49
CA GLN A 388 13.35 6.48 4.73
C GLN A 388 12.19 7.29 4.14
N PHE A 389 12.39 8.60 4.03
CA PHE A 389 11.41 9.52 3.47
C PHE A 389 11.14 9.20 1.99
N GLU A 390 12.20 9.00 1.21
CA GLU A 390 12.14 8.70 -0.21
C GLU A 390 11.37 7.40 -0.46
N TRP A 391 11.56 6.42 0.42
CA TRP A 391 10.86 5.13 0.37
C TRP A 391 9.36 5.30 0.61
N ILE A 392 8.95 6.03 1.65
CA ILE A 392 7.53 6.23 1.93
C ILE A 392 6.86 7.15 0.90
N LEU A 393 7.60 8.09 0.31
CA LEU A 393 7.13 8.90 -0.80
C LEU A 393 6.81 8.04 -2.03
N ALA A 394 7.69 7.09 -2.38
CA ALA A 394 7.45 6.15 -3.46
C ALA A 394 6.23 5.26 -3.21
N GLU A 395 6.04 4.78 -1.99
CA GLU A 395 4.82 4.07 -1.63
C GLU A 395 3.57 4.96 -1.78
N ALA A 396 3.63 6.22 -1.32
CA ALA A 396 2.49 7.12 -1.36
C ALA A 396 2.10 7.52 -2.80
N VAL A 397 3.08 7.73 -3.67
CA VAL A 397 2.85 7.98 -5.11
C VAL A 397 2.27 6.75 -5.77
N GLY A 398 2.86 5.58 -5.54
CA GLY A 398 2.38 4.31 -6.10
C GLY A 398 0.96 3.95 -5.66
N ALA A 399 0.61 4.29 -4.42
CA ALA A 399 -0.74 4.11 -3.89
C ALA A 399 -1.74 5.16 -4.40
N GLY A 400 -1.32 6.13 -5.21
CA GLY A 400 -2.15 7.23 -5.70
C GLY A 400 -2.60 8.18 -4.59
N MET A 401 -1.88 8.22 -3.46
CA MET A 401 -2.19 9.11 -2.34
C MET A 401 -1.67 10.52 -2.58
N VAL A 402 -0.51 10.63 -3.23
CA VAL A 402 0.14 11.91 -3.53
C VAL A 402 0.64 11.93 -4.97
N GLU A 403 0.78 13.13 -5.50
CA GLU A 403 1.50 13.38 -6.75
C GLU A 403 2.75 14.22 -6.47
N VAL A 404 3.77 14.02 -7.29
CA VAL A 404 5.02 14.80 -7.25
C VAL A 404 5.15 15.57 -8.55
N PHE A 405 5.44 16.86 -8.45
CA PHE A 405 5.51 17.78 -9.57
C PHE A 405 6.74 18.68 -9.47
N GLU A 406 7.16 19.27 -10.59
CA GLU A 406 8.25 20.23 -10.63
C GLU A 406 7.74 21.64 -10.29
N THR A 407 8.47 22.36 -9.43
CA THR A 407 8.10 23.73 -9.03
C THR A 407 8.88 24.83 -9.75
N GLY A 408 9.93 24.48 -10.49
CA GLY A 408 10.79 25.43 -11.20
C GLY A 408 11.71 26.30 -10.31
N SER A 409 11.45 26.39 -9.00
CA SER A 409 12.17 27.27 -8.06
C SER A 409 12.75 26.52 -6.85
N VAL A 410 11.93 25.73 -6.16
CA VAL A 410 12.26 25.07 -4.88
C VAL A 410 12.45 23.55 -5.02
N GLY A 411 12.60 23.06 -6.25
CA GLY A 411 12.76 21.64 -6.57
C GLY A 411 11.42 20.93 -6.78
N ARG A 412 11.29 19.71 -6.25
CA ARG A 412 10.06 18.92 -6.39
C ARG A 412 9.03 19.31 -5.31
N GLY A 413 7.79 19.51 -5.73
CA GLY A 413 6.63 19.68 -4.87
C GLY A 413 5.89 18.36 -4.71
N VAL A 414 5.29 18.14 -3.55
CA VAL A 414 4.44 16.97 -3.27
C VAL A 414 3.07 17.47 -2.87
N ARG A 415 2.01 17.00 -3.54
CA ARG A 415 0.61 17.36 -3.26
C ARG A 415 -0.19 16.13 -2.85
N LEU A 416 -1.02 16.29 -1.82
CA LEU A 416 -1.98 15.26 -1.41
C LEU A 416 -3.16 15.22 -2.37
N LEU A 417 -3.40 14.05 -2.98
CA LEU A 417 -4.59 13.80 -3.78
C LEU A 417 -5.78 13.59 -2.84
N VAL A 418 -6.89 14.27 -3.13
CA VAL A 418 -8.11 14.18 -2.30
C VAL A 418 -8.65 12.74 -2.39
N SER A 419 -8.59 12.01 -1.28
CA SER A 419 -9.41 10.81 -1.06
C SER A 419 -10.69 11.19 -0.34
#